data_AF-A0A2N6ULM6-F1
#
_entry.id   AF-A0A2N6ULM6-F1
#
_cell.length_a   1.000
_cell.length_b   1.000
_cell.length_c   1.000
_cell.angle_alpha   90.00
_cell.angle_beta   90.00
_cell.angle_gamma   90.00
#
_symmetry.space_group_name_H-M   'P 1'
#
loop_
_entity.id
_entity.type
_entity.pdbx_description
1 polymer ?
#
loop_
_entity_poly.entity_id
_entity_poly.type
_entity_poly.pdbx_seq_one_letter_code
_entity_poly.pdbx_strand_id
1 'polypeptide(L)' 'MKANEKKRHIYSIRIDEKLDKEIKKLAKLEKITKTELIRKAVKEYIEKNNI' A
#
# COMPACT_ATOMS: atom_id res chain seq x y z
N MET A 1 -9.03 18.77 -24.20
CA MET A 1 -9.24 18.30 -22.82
C MET A 1 -7.91 17.77 -22.31
N LYS A 2 -7.25 18.44 -21.36
CA LYS A 2 -5.98 17.96 -20.79
C LYS A 2 -6.29 16.74 -19.93
N ALA A 3 -5.74 15.59 -20.28
CA ALA A 3 -5.83 14.38 -19.48
C ALA A 3 -5.36 14.72 -18.06
N ASN A 4 -6.19 14.42 -17.07
CA ASN A 4 -5.92 14.65 -15.67
C ASN A 4 -4.74 13.74 -15.28
N GLU A 5 -3.50 14.20 -15.45
CA GLU A 5 -2.29 13.49 -15.03
C GLU A 5 -2.42 13.23 -13.53
N LYS A 6 -2.74 11.98 -13.17
CA LYS A 6 -2.78 11.55 -11.78
C LYS A 6 -1.40 11.78 -11.19
N LYS A 7 -1.23 12.88 -10.45
CA LYS A 7 0.01 13.19 -9.74
C LYS A 7 0.34 11.99 -8.83
N ARG A 8 1.46 11.32 -9.09
CA ARG A 8 1.95 10.26 -8.21
C ARG A 8 2.52 10.92 -6.96
N HIS A 9 1.80 10.81 -5.87
CA HIS A 9 2.31 11.20 -4.56
C HIS A 9 3.23 10.10 -4.02
N ILE A 10 4.45 10.49 -3.62
CA ILE A 10 5.42 9.61 -2.99
C ILE A 10 5.29 9.82 -1.48
N TYR A 11 5.08 8.72 -0.75
CA TYR A 11 4.98 8.73 0.70
C TYR A 11 6.10 7.88 1.29
N SER A 12 6.63 8.32 2.43
CA SER A 12 7.58 7.56 3.24
C SER A 12 6.95 7.26 4.59
N ILE A 13 6.89 5.98 4.95
CA ILE A 13 6.37 5.50 6.22
C ILE A 13 7.46 4.71 6.92
N ARG A 14 7.60 4.94 8.24
CA ARG A 14 8.49 4.18 9.11
C ARG A 14 7.68 3.10 9.81
N ILE A 15 8.11 1.86 9.68
CA ILE A 15 7.53 0.69 10.34
C ILE A 15 8.65 -0.10 10.99
N ASP A 16 8.32 -0.90 12.00
CA ASP A 16 9.30 -1.79 12.61
C ASP A 16 9.71 -2.93 11.66
N GLU A 17 10.86 -3.54 11.95
CA GLU A 17 11.46 -4.58 11.10
C GLU A 17 10.61 -5.86 11.05
N LYS A 18 9.88 -6.19 12.13
CA LYS A 18 9.05 -7.38 12.19
C LYS A 18 7.87 -7.24 11.23
N LEU A 19 7.19 -6.09 11.25
CA LEU A 19 6.11 -5.79 10.33
C LEU A 19 6.61 -5.74 8.87
N ASP A 20 7.77 -5.13 8.60
CA ASP A 20 8.34 -5.11 7.25
C ASP A 20 8.57 -6.53 6.68
N LYS A 21 9.10 -7.44 7.50
CA LYS A 21 9.31 -8.84 7.13
C LYS A 21 8.00 -9.55 6.80
N GLU A 22 6.97 -9.37 7.62
CA GLU A 22 5.66 -9.99 7.38
C GLU A 22 4.99 -9.45 6.11
N ILE A 23 5.04 -8.13 5.87
CA ILE A 23 4.53 -7.53 4.63
C ILE A 23 5.26 -8.10 3.40
N LYS A 24 6.59 -8.25 3.46
CA LYS A 24 7.37 -8.82 2.35
C LYS A 24 6.99 -10.28 2.07
N LYS A 25 6.77 -11.09 3.11
CA LYS A 25 6.32 -12.48 2.96
C LYS A 25 4.94 -12.54 2.30
N LEU A 26 3.98 -11.76 2.78
CA LEU A 26 2.62 -11.70 2.23
C LEU A 26 2.61 -11.24 0.77
N ALA A 27 3.38 -10.20 0.44
CA ALA A 27 3.48 -9.70 -0.93
C ALA A 27 4.00 -10.80 -1.89
N LYS A 28 4.97 -11.60 -1.43
CA LYS A 28 5.50 -12.74 -2.20
C LYS A 28 4.45 -13.84 -2.39
N LEU A 29 3.66 -14.14 -1.35
CA LEU A 29 2.58 -15.14 -1.43
C LEU A 29 1.47 -14.71 -2.40
N GLU A 30 1.07 -13.44 -2.34
CA GLU A 30 0.05 -12.86 -3.24
C GLU A 30 0.57 -12.54 -4.65
N LYS A 31 1.88 -12.72 -4.91
CA LYS A 31 2.55 -12.36 -6.18
C LYS A 31 2.34 -10.90 -6.59
N ILE A 32 2.32 -9.99 -5.61
CA ILE A 32 2.20 -8.54 -5.82
C ILE A 32 3.40 -7.80 -5.22
N THR A 33 3.56 -6.52 -5.57
CA THR A 33 4.60 -5.70 -4.94
C THR A 33 4.24 -5.34 -3.50
N LYS A 34 5.26 -5.12 -2.67
CA LYS A 34 5.08 -4.59 -1.30
C LYS A 34 4.20 -3.34 -1.29
N THR A 35 4.41 -2.44 -2.27
CA THR A 35 3.67 -1.19 -2.39
C THR A 35 2.19 -1.41 -2.72
N GLU A 36 1.87 -2.37 -3.59
CA GLU A 36 0.48 -2.72 -3.89
C GLU A 36 -0.23 -3.33 -2.70
N LEU A 37 0.44 -4.23 -1.97
CA LEU A 37 -0.11 -4.82 -0.75
C LEU A 37 -0.45 -3.72 0.28
N ILE A 38 0.47 -2.77 0.50
CA ILE A 38 0.24 -1.64 1.42
C ILE A 38 -0.94 -0.78 0.95
N ARG A 39 -1.03 -0.47 -0.35
CA ARG A 39 -2.18 0.30 -0.88
C ARG A 39 -3.50 -0.42 -0.67
N LYS A 40 -3.54 -1.73 -0.90
CA LYS A 40 -4.72 -2.57 -0.70
C LYS A 40 -5.14 -2.54 0.78
N ALA A 41 -4.20 -2.77 1.69
CA ALA A 41 -4.47 -2.73 3.13
C ALA A 41 -4.96 -1.35 3.62
N VAL A 42 -4.36 -0.26 3.13
CA VAL A 42 -4.80 1.11 3.47
C VAL A 42 -6.21 1.36 2.93
N LYS A 43 -6.50 0.95 1.69
CA LYS A 43 -7.84 1.10 1.10
C LYS A 43 -8.89 0.32 1.88
N GLU A 44 -8.62 -0.95 2.20
CA GLU A 44 -9.52 -1.79 3.01
C GLU A 44 -9.76 -1.20 4.39
N TYR A 45 -8.73 -0.60 5.01
CA TYR A 45 -8.89 0.08 6.30
C TYR A 45 -9.79 1.30 6.20
N ILE A 46 -9.61 2.15 5.18
CA ILE A 46 -10.44 3.34 4.94
C ILE A 46 -11.90 2.92 4.71
N GLU A 47 -12.14 1.96 3.82
CA GLU A 47 -13.49 1.45 3.50
C GLU A 47 -14.17 0.81 4.71
N LYS A 48 -13.43 0.08 5.55
CA LYS A 48 -13.97 -0.55 6.76
C LYS A 48 -14.34 0.45 7.85
N ASN A 49 -13.64 1.58 7.93
CA ASN A 49 -13.85 2.59 8.98
C ASN A 49 -14.68 3.80 8.52
N ASN A 50 -15.17 3.83 7.26
CA ASN A 50 -15.88 4.98 6.67
C ASN A 50 -15.13 6.31 6.87
N ILE A 51 -13.80 6.28 6.68
CA ILE A 51 -12.95 7.49 6.69
C ILE A 51 -12.83 8.04 5.26
#